data_AF-A0A0G4QSN0-F1
#
_entry.id   AF-A0A0G4QSN0-F1
#
_cell.length_a   1.000
_cell.length_b   1.000
_cell.length_c   1.000
_cell.angle_alpha   90.00
_cell.angle_beta   90.00
_cell.angle_gamma   90.00
#
_symmetry.space_group_name_H-M   'P 1'
#
loop_
_entity.id
_entity.type
_entity.pdbx_description
1 polymer ?
#
loop_
_entity_poly.entity_id
_entity_poly.type
_entity_poly.pdbx_seq_one_letter_code
_entity_poly.pdbx_strand_id
1 'polypeptide(L)'
;MKQKDCSTKLKDLILDNGIIQADLARYVQLSPSSINIIINCLRWPKKNTDFVKARFREFLVNAKISESEIDDAFNEMFDAPPQKTLLERLGSEAASERELDHVYRALVARHGNKQINELLNEDEQAMLLAKQSLTQQAKKHFGLFDNPFTNEVRAVEELFLNSDINYVRQALYQTAKHGGFIAISGESGSGKSTLRRDLLDRIRREKLPILIIEPYVIATEDNDIQGKTLKSSHIAEAIINTVSAGQEKPRMSAEARFRQVHMILKNSSEAGYSHLLVIEEAHSLPIATLKQLKRFFELEDGYKKLIGIVLIGQPELANKLSERNPAVREVVQRCESVTLEPLTNTSLVEYLQHRVKSVDKKLESIITEEGIQAVVDRLTQINSAGKTTRSLLYPLAIGNLITSSMNLAAEIGEDVITRDIVMGV
;
A
#
# COMPACT_ATOMS: atom_id res chain seq x y z
N MET A 1 -29.82 -17.92 17.84
CA MET A 1 -29.08 -18.92 17.03
C MET A 1 -27.65 -18.94 17.52
N LYS A 2 -27.19 -20.07 18.04
CA LYS A 2 -25.83 -20.22 18.60
C LYS A 2 -24.79 -19.99 17.50
N GLN A 3 -23.74 -19.23 17.82
CA GLN A 3 -22.51 -19.15 17.04
C GLN A 3 -22.00 -20.58 16.82
N LYS A 4 -21.90 -20.99 15.56
CA LYS A 4 -21.25 -22.26 15.20
C LYS A 4 -19.76 -21.96 15.26
N ASP A 5 -19.09 -22.47 16.30
CA ASP A 5 -17.62 -22.45 16.37
C ASP A 5 -17.07 -23.10 15.09
N CYS A 6 -16.08 -22.45 14.48
CA CYS A 6 -15.32 -23.00 13.36
C CYS A 6 -14.41 -24.10 13.92
N SER A 7 -14.96 -25.29 14.17
CA SER A 7 -14.20 -26.49 14.54
C SER A 7 -13.85 -27.25 13.27
N THR A 8 -12.57 -27.56 13.08
CA THR A 8 -12.12 -28.50 12.05
C THR A 8 -12.34 -29.93 12.54
N LYS A 9 -12.62 -30.87 11.63
CA LYS A 9 -12.55 -32.31 11.88
C LYS A 9 -11.24 -32.72 12.53
N LEU A 10 -10.13 -32.08 12.18
CA LEU A 10 -8.83 -32.34 12.83
C LEU A 10 -8.82 -31.93 14.30
N LYS A 11 -9.46 -30.81 14.65
CA LYS A 11 -9.61 -30.37 16.04
C LYS A 11 -10.51 -31.32 16.83
N ASP A 12 -11.64 -31.72 16.25
CA ASP A 12 -12.57 -32.68 16.86
C ASP A 12 -11.86 -34.02 17.11
N LEU A 13 -11.13 -34.53 16.10
CA LEU A 13 -10.35 -35.77 16.19
C LEU A 13 -9.32 -35.74 17.35
N ILE A 14 -8.64 -34.62 17.53
CA ILE A 14 -7.64 -34.45 18.58
C ILE A 14 -8.28 -34.38 19.97
N LEU A 15 -9.41 -33.66 20.08
CA LEU A 15 -10.16 -33.53 21.35
C LEU A 15 -10.79 -34.86 21.77
N ASP A 16 -11.45 -35.56 20.85
CA ASP A 16 -12.18 -36.81 21.11
C ASP A 16 -11.24 -37.95 21.54
N ASN A 17 -9.99 -37.93 21.06
CA ASN A 17 -8.96 -38.90 21.42
C ASN A 17 -8.06 -38.45 22.58
N GLY A 18 -8.37 -37.32 23.23
CA GLY A 18 -7.64 -36.83 24.40
C GLY A 18 -6.17 -36.48 24.11
N ILE A 19 -5.84 -36.13 22.86
CA ILE A 19 -4.46 -35.84 22.46
C ILE A 19 -4.03 -34.48 23.04
N ILE A 20 -2.94 -34.50 23.81
CA ILE A 20 -2.34 -33.29 24.35
C ILE A 20 -1.52 -32.62 23.25
N GLN A 21 -1.95 -31.42 22.80
CA GLN A 21 -1.30 -30.68 21.71
C GLN A 21 0.19 -30.37 22.00
N ALA A 22 0.57 -30.22 23.26
CA ALA A 22 1.96 -30.00 23.66
C ALA A 22 2.87 -31.21 23.37
N ASP A 23 2.36 -32.44 23.50
CA ASP A 23 3.13 -33.65 23.20
C ASP A 23 3.24 -33.87 21.70
N LEU A 24 2.17 -33.56 20.97
CA LEU A 24 2.17 -33.52 19.51
C LEU A 24 3.18 -32.49 18.97
N ALA A 25 3.25 -31.29 19.57
CA ALA A 25 4.22 -30.26 19.21
C ALA A 25 5.67 -30.74 19.38
N ARG A 26 5.98 -31.38 20.51
CA ARG A 26 7.31 -31.96 20.76
C ARG A 26 7.65 -33.07 19.77
N TYR A 27 6.68 -33.92 19.43
CA TYR A 27 6.90 -35.04 18.51
C TYR A 27 7.16 -34.60 17.07
N VAL A 28 6.35 -33.65 16.58
CA VAL A 28 6.47 -33.11 15.21
C VAL A 28 7.62 -32.09 15.10
N GLN A 29 8.21 -31.69 16.23
CA GLN A 29 9.26 -30.67 16.34
C GLN A 29 8.81 -29.31 15.81
N LEU A 30 7.57 -28.94 16.13
CA LEU A 30 6.99 -27.65 15.81
C LEU A 30 6.67 -26.89 17.10
N SER A 31 6.58 -25.57 17.00
CA SER A 31 6.11 -24.75 18.11
C SER A 31 4.64 -25.08 18.46
N PRO A 32 4.21 -24.85 19.72
CA PRO A 32 2.81 -24.99 20.10
C PRO A 32 1.86 -24.20 19.19
N SER A 33 2.24 -22.98 18.79
CA SER A 33 1.44 -22.13 17.90
C SER A 33 1.33 -22.71 16.48
N SER A 34 2.40 -23.29 15.93
CA SER A 34 2.35 -23.98 14.64
C SER A 34 1.40 -25.18 14.65
N ILE A 35 1.42 -25.97 15.73
CA ILE A 35 0.44 -27.06 15.92
C ILE A 35 -0.97 -26.50 16.03
N ASN A 36 -1.17 -25.44 16.80
CA ASN A 36 -2.48 -24.81 16.98
C ASN A 36 -3.06 -24.29 15.65
N ILE A 37 -2.21 -23.74 14.76
CA ILE A 37 -2.59 -23.32 13.39
C ILE A 37 -2.97 -24.52 12.52
N ILE A 38 -2.19 -25.61 12.55
CA ILE A 38 -2.50 -26.83 11.79
C ILE A 38 -3.84 -27.41 12.24
N ILE A 39 -4.05 -27.48 13.55
CA ILE A 39 -5.26 -28.07 14.13
C ILE A 39 -6.49 -27.25 13.78
N ASN A 40 -6.50 -25.94 14.09
CA ASN A 40 -7.72 -25.13 13.93
C ASN A 40 -7.97 -24.66 12.50
N CYS A 41 -6.92 -24.56 11.66
CA CYS A 41 -7.05 -23.93 10.34
C CYS A 41 -6.61 -24.84 9.20
N LEU A 42 -6.13 -26.06 9.46
CA LEU A 42 -5.55 -26.99 8.48
C LEU A 42 -4.45 -26.35 7.60
N ARG A 43 -3.77 -25.32 8.13
CA ARG A 43 -2.69 -24.64 7.42
C ARG A 43 -1.36 -25.30 7.77
N TRP A 44 -0.79 -25.98 6.78
CA TRP A 44 0.50 -26.63 6.90
C TRP A 44 1.65 -25.65 6.62
N PRO A 45 2.83 -25.82 7.26
CA PRO A 45 4.01 -25.01 6.96
C PRO A 45 4.39 -25.10 5.48
N LYS A 46 4.80 -23.97 4.86
CA LYS A 46 5.18 -23.95 3.43
C LYS A 46 6.48 -24.71 3.12
N LYS A 47 7.36 -24.87 4.12
CA LYS A 47 8.60 -25.64 4.01
C LYS A 47 8.41 -26.98 4.72
N ASN A 48 8.91 -28.06 4.12
CA ASN A 48 8.85 -29.42 4.67
C ASN A 48 7.43 -29.95 4.94
N THR A 49 6.44 -29.49 4.17
CA THR A 49 5.02 -29.86 4.31
C THR A 49 4.80 -31.37 4.41
N ASP A 50 5.39 -32.14 3.49
CA ASP A 50 5.21 -33.59 3.43
C ASP A 50 5.82 -34.30 4.63
N PHE A 51 6.98 -33.83 5.09
CA PHE A 51 7.64 -34.35 6.29
C PHE A 51 6.81 -34.07 7.55
N VAL A 52 6.31 -32.85 7.70
CA VAL A 52 5.45 -32.45 8.82
C VAL A 52 4.16 -33.26 8.82
N LYS A 53 3.50 -33.40 7.67
CA LYS A 53 2.29 -34.24 7.52
C LYS A 53 2.57 -35.70 7.89
N ALA A 54 3.70 -36.25 7.45
CA ALA A 54 4.08 -37.62 7.77
C ALA A 54 4.29 -37.83 9.28
N ARG A 55 5.01 -36.92 9.95
CA ARG A 55 5.25 -36.97 11.40
C ARG A 55 3.96 -36.78 12.21
N PHE A 56 3.09 -35.88 11.77
CA PHE A 56 1.79 -35.66 12.39
C PHE A 56 0.92 -36.92 12.26
N ARG A 57 0.84 -37.50 11.06
CA ARG A 57 0.12 -38.76 10.82
C ARG A 57 0.68 -39.91 11.67
N GLU A 58 2.00 -40.05 11.72
CA GLU A 58 2.67 -41.08 12.54
C GLU A 58 2.28 -40.97 14.02
N PHE A 59 2.20 -39.74 14.56
CA PHE A 59 1.73 -39.53 15.93
C PHE A 59 0.29 -39.98 16.14
N LEU A 60 -0.63 -39.62 15.22
CA LEU A 60 -2.04 -39.99 15.32
C LEU A 60 -2.25 -41.51 15.21
N VAL A 61 -1.50 -42.18 14.32
CA VAL A 61 -1.51 -43.64 14.22
C VAL A 61 -0.98 -44.30 15.49
N ASN A 62 0.10 -43.76 16.09
CA ASN A 62 0.62 -44.23 17.37
C ASN A 62 -0.38 -44.02 18.53
N ALA A 63 -1.25 -43.01 18.43
CA ALA A 63 -2.38 -42.79 19.33
C ALA A 63 -3.58 -43.72 19.05
N LYS A 64 -3.44 -44.70 18.14
CA LYS A 64 -4.44 -45.70 17.75
C LYS A 64 -5.66 -45.14 17.00
N ILE A 65 -5.51 -43.99 16.35
CA ILE A 65 -6.53 -43.45 15.45
C ILE A 65 -6.40 -44.14 14.09
N SER A 66 -7.52 -44.48 13.45
CA SER A 66 -7.50 -45.17 12.16
C SER A 66 -7.00 -44.27 11.03
N GLU A 67 -6.32 -44.84 10.03
CA GLU A 67 -5.82 -44.07 8.88
C GLU A 67 -6.96 -43.38 8.10
N SER A 68 -8.15 -43.99 8.03
CA SER A 68 -9.31 -43.38 7.38
C SER A 68 -9.80 -42.13 8.10
N GLU A 69 -9.83 -42.13 9.44
CA GLU A 69 -10.24 -40.96 10.22
C GLU A 69 -9.22 -39.82 10.08
N ILE A 70 -7.93 -40.16 10.02
CA ILE A 70 -6.86 -39.18 9.81
C ILE A 70 -6.97 -38.56 8.41
N ASP A 71 -7.19 -39.38 7.38
CA ASP A 71 -7.35 -38.90 6.01
C ASP A 71 -8.59 -38.03 5.85
N ASP A 72 -9.71 -38.39 6.49
CA ASP A 72 -10.93 -37.58 6.49
C ASP A 72 -10.76 -36.23 7.19
N ALA A 73 -9.93 -36.18 8.24
CA ALA A 73 -9.59 -34.95 8.95
C ALA A 73 -8.57 -34.08 8.18
N PHE A 74 -7.59 -34.69 7.50
CA PHE A 74 -6.58 -33.97 6.73
C PHE A 74 -7.13 -33.43 5.40
N ASN A 75 -8.09 -34.14 4.82
CA ASN A 75 -8.76 -33.78 3.58
C ASN A 75 -10.08 -33.04 3.80
N GLU A 76 -10.31 -32.53 5.01
CA GLU A 76 -11.47 -31.71 5.30
C GLU A 76 -11.52 -30.52 4.33
N MET A 77 -12.51 -30.55 3.43
CA MET A 77 -12.85 -29.41 2.60
C MET A 77 -13.53 -28.39 3.51
N PHE A 78 -12.85 -27.28 3.77
CA PHE A 78 -13.49 -26.12 4.32
C PHE A 78 -14.66 -25.71 3.41
N ASP A 79 -15.89 -25.74 3.92
CA ASP A 79 -16.97 -24.81 3.52
C ASP A 79 -16.64 -23.39 4.02
N ALA A 80 -15.36 -23.00 4.01
CA ALA A 80 -15.00 -21.60 4.01
C ALA A 80 -15.46 -21.06 2.67
N PRO A 81 -16.06 -19.85 2.62
CA PRO A 81 -16.27 -19.20 1.33
C PRO A 81 -14.92 -19.24 0.61
N PRO A 82 -14.88 -19.70 -0.66
CA PRO A 82 -13.63 -19.77 -1.39
C PRO A 82 -12.92 -18.43 -1.20
N GLN A 83 -11.61 -18.46 -0.93
CA GLN A 83 -10.81 -17.24 -0.92
C GLN A 83 -11.18 -16.49 -2.19
N LYS A 84 -11.95 -15.41 -2.05
CA LYS A 84 -12.57 -14.72 -3.18
C LYS A 84 -11.48 -14.53 -4.22
N THR A 85 -11.67 -15.15 -5.38
CA THR A 85 -10.74 -14.96 -6.49
C THR A 85 -10.64 -13.45 -6.74
N LEU A 86 -9.47 -12.97 -7.19
CA LEU A 86 -9.21 -11.54 -7.41
C LEU A 86 -10.35 -10.85 -8.20
N LEU A 87 -11.02 -11.60 -9.08
CA LEU A 87 -12.21 -11.23 -9.85
C LEU A 87 -13.45 -10.91 -9.01
N GLU A 88 -13.73 -11.66 -7.94
CA GLU A 88 -14.85 -11.40 -7.03
C GLU A 88 -14.56 -10.25 -6.04
N ARG A 89 -13.28 -9.90 -5.85
CA ARG A 89 -12.85 -8.77 -4.99
C ARG A 89 -12.79 -7.44 -5.72
N LEU A 90 -12.64 -7.46 -7.05
CA LEU A 90 -12.76 -6.28 -7.91
C LEU A 90 -14.22 -5.83 -8.10
N GLY A 91 -15.20 -6.68 -7.76
CA GLY A 91 -16.64 -6.41 -7.95
C GLY A 91 -17.32 -5.55 -6.88
N SER A 92 -16.60 -4.88 -5.97
CA SER A 92 -17.24 -4.00 -4.97
C SER A 92 -17.46 -2.55 -5.43
N GLU A 93 -17.09 -2.19 -6.67
CA GLU A 93 -17.47 -0.92 -7.28
C GLU A 93 -17.96 -1.15 -8.73
N ALA A 94 -19.28 -1.24 -8.89
CA ALA A 94 -20.06 -0.99 -10.11
C ALA A 94 -19.68 -1.70 -11.44
N ALA A 95 -19.56 -3.02 -11.47
CA ALA A 95 -19.69 -3.79 -12.72
C ALA A 95 -20.48 -5.09 -12.47
N SER A 96 -21.36 -5.46 -13.40
CA SER A 96 -22.19 -6.66 -13.24
C SER A 96 -21.33 -7.93 -13.34
N GLU A 97 -21.68 -8.95 -12.56
CA GLU A 97 -21.00 -10.26 -12.48
C GLU A 97 -20.80 -10.91 -13.87
N ARG A 98 -21.66 -10.56 -14.84
CA ARG A 98 -21.60 -11.03 -16.23
C ARG A 98 -20.56 -10.31 -17.09
N GLU A 99 -20.27 -9.03 -16.83
CA GLU A 99 -19.26 -8.27 -17.57
C GLU A 99 -17.85 -8.68 -17.18
N LEU A 100 -17.63 -8.99 -15.89
CA LEU A 100 -16.37 -9.49 -15.37
C LEU A 100 -16.04 -10.90 -15.88
N ASP A 101 -17.02 -11.81 -15.96
CA ASP A 101 -16.85 -13.14 -16.55
C ASP A 101 -16.52 -13.04 -18.06
N HIS A 102 -17.10 -12.07 -18.76
CA HIS A 102 -16.79 -11.82 -20.17
C HIS A 102 -15.36 -11.30 -20.38
N VAL A 103 -14.94 -10.32 -19.58
CA VAL A 103 -13.58 -9.75 -19.63
C VAL A 103 -12.53 -10.80 -19.25
N TYR A 104 -12.80 -11.63 -18.23
CA TYR A 104 -11.91 -12.70 -17.81
C TYR A 104 -11.76 -13.77 -18.89
N ARG A 105 -12.86 -14.24 -19.48
CA ARG A 105 -12.80 -15.21 -20.58
C ARG A 105 -12.10 -14.65 -21.81
N ALA A 106 -12.25 -13.35 -22.10
CA ALA A 106 -11.54 -12.68 -23.18
C ALA A 106 -10.02 -12.58 -22.94
N LEU A 107 -9.60 -12.35 -21.69
CA LEU A 107 -8.19 -12.34 -21.27
C LEU A 107 -7.56 -13.74 -21.30
N VAL A 108 -8.27 -14.75 -20.76
CA VAL A 108 -7.84 -16.15 -20.78
C VAL A 108 -7.73 -16.68 -22.21
N ALA A 109 -8.65 -16.29 -23.09
CA ALA A 109 -8.61 -16.66 -24.51
C ALA A 109 -7.44 -16.01 -25.28
N ARG A 110 -6.95 -14.84 -24.84
CA ARG A 110 -5.83 -14.13 -25.50
C ARG A 110 -4.44 -14.54 -24.99
N HIS A 111 -4.31 -14.89 -23.71
CA HIS A 111 -2.99 -15.01 -23.06
C HIS A 111 -2.74 -16.35 -22.35
N GLY A 112 -3.78 -17.17 -22.10
CA GLY A 112 -3.64 -18.45 -21.39
C GLY A 112 -3.32 -18.32 -19.90
N ASN A 113 -3.68 -19.34 -19.10
CA ASN A 113 -3.62 -19.29 -17.63
C ASN A 113 -2.21 -19.07 -17.04
N LYS A 114 -1.15 -19.47 -17.74
CA LYS A 114 0.22 -19.34 -17.25
C LYS A 114 0.72 -17.89 -17.26
N GLN A 115 0.32 -17.09 -18.26
CA GLN A 115 0.76 -15.70 -18.39
C GLN A 115 0.00 -14.74 -17.47
N ILE A 116 -1.21 -15.07 -17.03
CA ILE A 116 -1.97 -14.21 -16.08
C ILE A 116 -1.33 -14.25 -14.68
N ASN A 117 -0.79 -15.40 -14.26
CA ASN A 117 -0.01 -15.50 -13.03
C ASN A 117 1.39 -14.88 -13.15
N GLU A 118 1.94 -14.75 -14.36
CA GLU A 118 3.18 -13.99 -14.63
C GLU A 118 2.92 -12.48 -14.76
N LEU A 119 1.69 -12.06 -15.10
CA LEU A 119 1.28 -10.65 -15.19
C LEU A 119 1.01 -10.01 -13.82
N LEU A 120 0.72 -10.83 -12.80
CA LEU A 120 0.63 -10.42 -11.39
C LEU A 120 1.93 -10.84 -10.70
N ASN A 121 2.91 -9.93 -10.62
CA ASN A 121 4.18 -10.22 -9.93
C ASN A 121 3.91 -10.72 -8.49
N GLU A 122 4.77 -11.59 -7.95
CA GLU A 122 4.74 -11.96 -6.52
C GLU A 122 4.80 -10.71 -5.61
N ASP A 123 5.42 -9.64 -6.11
CA ASP A 123 5.45 -8.29 -5.52
C ASP A 123 4.06 -7.66 -5.41
N GLU A 124 3.25 -7.78 -6.47
CA GLU A 124 1.85 -7.38 -6.42
C GLU A 124 1.08 -8.30 -5.49
N GLN A 125 1.30 -9.63 -5.46
CA GLN A 125 0.62 -10.52 -4.51
C GLN A 125 0.97 -10.24 -3.04
N ALA A 126 2.21 -9.83 -2.73
CA ALA A 126 2.63 -9.40 -1.40
C ALA A 126 2.03 -8.04 -0.99
N MET A 127 1.90 -7.10 -1.94
CA MET A 127 1.16 -5.85 -1.75
C MET A 127 -0.37 -6.04 -1.75
N LEU A 128 -0.85 -7.06 -2.47
CA LEU A 128 -2.22 -7.57 -2.56
C LEU A 128 -2.47 -8.66 -1.51
N LEU A 129 -1.86 -8.56 -0.33
CA LEU A 129 -2.55 -9.00 0.88
C LEU A 129 -3.82 -8.15 0.97
N ALA A 130 -4.85 -8.62 0.30
CA ALA A 130 -6.02 -7.84 -0.04
C ALA A 130 -6.62 -7.23 1.22
N LYS A 131 -6.72 -5.90 1.24
CA LYS A 131 -7.18 -5.06 2.37
C LYS A 131 -8.13 -5.82 3.29
N GLN A 132 -7.57 -6.44 4.33
CA GLN A 132 -8.36 -7.14 5.33
C GLN A 132 -8.70 -6.11 6.40
N SER A 133 -9.99 -5.94 6.69
CA SER A 133 -10.38 -5.22 7.89
C SER A 133 -10.07 -6.09 9.11
N LEU A 134 -9.69 -5.44 10.21
CA LEU A 134 -9.58 -6.12 11.50
C LEU A 134 -10.97 -6.68 11.89
N THR A 135 -11.07 -7.99 12.14
CA THR A 135 -12.34 -8.65 12.46
C THR A 135 -12.89 -8.17 13.81
N GLN A 136 -14.20 -8.32 14.04
CA GLN A 136 -14.79 -8.00 15.33
C GLN A 136 -14.20 -8.85 16.47
N GLN A 137 -13.86 -10.11 16.17
CA GLN A 137 -13.18 -11.01 17.11
C GLN A 137 -11.80 -10.47 17.47
N ALA A 138 -10.97 -10.12 16.49
CA ALA A 138 -9.65 -9.55 16.74
C ALA A 138 -9.71 -8.21 17.48
N LYS A 139 -10.67 -7.34 17.14
CA LYS A 139 -10.92 -6.10 17.88
C LYS A 139 -11.18 -6.35 19.37
N LYS A 140 -12.04 -7.33 19.70
CA LYS A 140 -12.31 -7.69 21.09
C LYS A 140 -11.10 -8.31 21.77
N HIS A 141 -10.42 -9.24 21.08
CA HIS A 141 -9.26 -9.97 21.59
C HIS A 141 -8.11 -9.05 21.98
N PHE A 142 -7.74 -8.13 21.09
CA PHE A 142 -6.66 -7.15 21.33
C PHE A 142 -7.12 -5.90 22.10
N GLY A 143 -8.42 -5.79 22.40
CA GLY A 143 -9.01 -4.62 23.06
C GLY A 143 -8.83 -3.34 22.24
N LEU A 144 -9.11 -3.40 20.94
CA LEU A 144 -8.98 -2.32 19.97
C LEU A 144 -10.35 -1.93 19.41
N PHE A 145 -10.62 -0.62 19.36
CA PHE A 145 -11.83 -0.10 18.72
C PHE A 145 -11.65 0.06 17.20
N ASP A 146 -10.43 0.42 16.80
CA ASP A 146 -10.06 0.69 15.41
C ASP A 146 -8.67 0.12 15.10
N ASN A 147 -8.32 -0.05 13.82
CA ASN A 147 -7.07 -0.70 13.44
C ASN A 147 -5.90 0.29 13.37
N PRO A 148 -4.95 0.28 14.33
CA PRO A 148 -3.84 1.22 14.31
C PRO A 148 -2.93 1.07 13.10
N PHE A 149 -2.92 -0.04 12.35
CA PHE A 149 -1.94 -0.25 11.28
C PHE A 149 -2.45 0.02 9.87
N THR A 150 -3.76 -0.01 9.64
CA THR A 150 -4.36 0.26 8.30
C THR A 150 -5.15 1.54 8.23
N ASN A 151 -5.40 2.20 9.37
CA ASN A 151 -6.16 3.43 9.39
C ASN A 151 -5.40 4.58 8.75
N GLU A 152 -6.15 5.41 8.01
CA GLU A 152 -5.62 6.65 7.48
C GLU A 152 -5.15 7.56 8.62
N VAL A 153 -4.01 8.22 8.40
CA VAL A 153 -3.47 9.25 9.30
C VAL A 153 -4.46 10.41 9.33
N ARG A 154 -5.04 10.71 10.49
CA ARG A 154 -6.08 11.75 10.66
C ARG A 154 -5.51 13.07 11.14
N ALA A 155 -4.35 13.05 11.78
CA ALA A 155 -3.71 14.22 12.36
C ALA A 155 -2.18 14.16 12.22
N VAL A 156 -1.51 15.30 12.37
CA VAL A 156 -0.04 15.41 12.22
C VAL A 156 0.68 14.58 13.29
N GLU A 157 0.09 14.44 14.47
CA GLU A 157 0.62 13.65 15.58
C GLU A 157 0.65 12.15 15.27
N GLU A 158 -0.21 11.68 14.36
CA GLU A 158 -0.25 10.29 13.91
C GLU A 158 0.73 10.01 12.77
N LEU A 159 1.34 11.05 12.18
CA LEU A 159 2.33 10.90 11.12
C LEU A 159 3.65 10.40 11.70
N PHE A 160 4.08 9.21 11.29
CA PHE A 160 5.41 8.71 11.63
C PHE A 160 6.48 9.49 10.86
N LEU A 161 7.50 9.96 11.57
CA LEU A 161 8.62 10.72 11.00
C LEU A 161 9.94 10.04 11.36
N ASN A 162 10.67 9.59 10.35
CA ASN A 162 12.10 9.32 10.44
C ASN A 162 12.89 10.41 9.69
N SER A 163 14.22 10.29 9.61
CA SER A 163 15.07 11.25 8.89
C SER A 163 14.62 11.48 7.45
N ASP A 164 14.30 10.40 6.74
CA ASP A 164 14.06 10.42 5.30
C ASP A 164 12.67 11.01 4.99
N ILE A 165 11.64 10.57 5.72
CA ILE A 165 10.29 11.13 5.63
C ILE A 165 10.32 12.61 6.02
N ASN A 166 11.06 12.99 7.07
CA ASN A 166 11.18 14.38 7.48
C ASN A 166 11.91 15.22 6.42
N TYR A 167 12.92 14.68 5.74
CA TYR A 167 13.55 15.34 4.60
C TYR A 167 12.54 15.66 3.50
N VAL A 168 11.78 14.66 3.04
CA VAL A 168 10.75 14.86 2.00
C VAL A 168 9.71 15.88 2.44
N ARG A 169 9.27 15.79 3.69
CA ARG A 169 8.32 16.73 4.29
C ARG A 169 8.83 18.17 4.28
N GLN A 170 10.09 18.40 4.63
CA GLN A 170 10.67 19.74 4.57
C GLN A 170 10.90 20.20 3.13
N ALA A 171 11.37 19.34 2.23
CA ALA A 171 11.58 19.67 0.82
C ALA A 171 10.28 20.09 0.13
N LEU A 172 9.17 19.40 0.42
CA LEU A 172 7.81 19.78 0.01
C LEU A 172 7.43 21.18 0.52
N TYR A 173 7.66 21.43 1.81
CA TYR A 173 7.34 22.71 2.43
C TYR A 173 8.16 23.87 1.86
N GLN A 174 9.46 23.67 1.63
CA GLN A 174 10.34 24.68 1.02
C GLN A 174 9.91 24.96 -0.43
N THR A 175 9.61 23.91 -1.20
CA THR A 175 9.10 24.01 -2.58
C THR A 175 7.80 24.83 -2.64
N ALA A 176 6.89 24.62 -1.69
CA ALA A 176 5.64 25.37 -1.59
C ALA A 176 5.86 26.86 -1.33
N LYS A 177 6.82 27.22 -0.47
CA LYS A 177 7.04 28.61 -0.04
C LYS A 177 7.85 29.42 -1.04
N HIS A 178 8.96 28.86 -1.52
CA HIS A 178 10.00 29.60 -2.22
C HIS A 178 10.00 29.37 -3.73
N GLY A 179 9.16 28.45 -4.22
CA GLY A 179 9.26 27.93 -5.57
C GLY A 179 10.40 26.93 -5.66
N GLY A 180 10.11 25.80 -6.28
CA GLY A 180 11.01 24.67 -6.44
C GLY A 180 10.38 23.67 -7.37
N PHE A 181 11.13 22.67 -7.78
CA PHE A 181 10.59 21.58 -8.58
C PHE A 181 11.10 20.28 -7.98
N ILE A 182 10.17 19.51 -7.40
CA ILE A 182 10.47 18.23 -6.77
C ILE A 182 9.58 17.13 -7.35
N ALA A 183 10.17 15.95 -7.55
CA ALA A 183 9.46 14.73 -7.88
C ALA A 183 9.67 13.71 -6.75
N ILE A 184 8.56 13.18 -6.24
CA ILE A 184 8.52 12.17 -5.19
C ILE A 184 8.03 10.86 -5.80
N SER A 185 8.92 9.87 -5.83
CA SER A 185 8.62 8.49 -6.22
C SER A 185 8.55 7.59 -5.01
N GLY A 186 7.82 6.49 -5.12
CA GLY A 186 7.82 5.42 -4.12
C GLY A 186 6.70 4.42 -4.37
N GLU A 187 6.79 3.25 -3.78
CA GLU A 187 5.81 2.17 -3.98
C GLU A 187 4.41 2.52 -3.49
N SER A 188 3.40 1.79 -3.95
CA SER A 188 2.04 1.97 -3.45
C SER A 188 1.99 1.84 -1.92
N GLY A 189 1.33 2.79 -1.26
CA GLY A 189 1.27 2.80 0.20
C GLY A 189 2.55 3.20 0.94
N SER A 190 3.54 3.80 0.25
CA SER A 190 4.76 4.35 0.86
C SER A 190 4.55 5.64 1.67
N GLY A 191 3.34 6.20 1.70
CA GLY A 191 3.03 7.44 2.43
C GLY A 191 3.08 8.73 1.61
N LYS A 192 3.28 8.65 0.28
CA LYS A 192 3.26 9.80 -0.64
C LYS A 192 2.06 10.73 -0.46
N SER A 193 0.84 10.20 -0.58
CA SER A 193 -0.38 11.01 -0.43
C SER A 193 -0.58 11.50 1.00
N THR A 194 -0.07 10.77 2.00
CA THR A 194 -0.05 11.22 3.40
C THR A 194 0.80 12.48 3.56
N LEU A 195 2.00 12.51 2.95
CA LEU A 195 2.86 13.70 2.97
C LEU A 195 2.27 14.89 2.21
N ARG A 196 1.58 14.65 1.09
CA ARG A 196 0.79 15.70 0.42
C ARG A 196 -0.26 16.27 1.36
N ARG A 197 -1.06 15.41 2.01
CA ARG A 197 -2.10 15.84 2.96
C ARG A 197 -1.51 16.63 4.14
N ASP A 198 -0.38 16.20 4.70
CA ASP A 198 0.34 16.95 5.76
C ASP A 198 0.80 18.33 5.26
N LEU A 199 1.32 18.44 4.04
CA LEU A 199 1.68 19.74 3.45
C LEU A 199 0.46 20.67 3.35
N LEU A 200 -0.65 20.18 2.80
CA LEU A 200 -1.88 20.96 2.63
C LEU A 200 -2.48 21.39 3.98
N ASP A 201 -2.50 20.48 4.94
CA ASP A 201 -2.94 20.76 6.30
C ASP A 201 -2.05 21.81 6.98
N ARG A 202 -0.73 21.66 6.85
CA ARG A 202 0.25 22.63 7.39
C ARG A 202 0.06 24.02 6.80
N ILE A 203 -0.14 24.14 5.48
CA ILE A 203 -0.41 25.41 4.80
C ILE A 203 -1.66 26.07 5.36
N ARG A 204 -2.74 25.30 5.58
CA ARG A 204 -3.99 25.79 6.16
C ARG A 204 -3.82 26.20 7.63
N ARG A 205 -3.21 25.35 8.45
CA ARG A 205 -3.01 25.57 9.88
C ARG A 205 -2.12 26.80 10.15
N GLU A 206 -1.06 26.96 9.37
CA GLU A 206 -0.13 28.10 9.47
C GLU A 206 -0.63 29.35 8.73
N LYS A 207 -1.80 29.29 8.06
CA LYS A 207 -2.40 30.39 7.26
C LYS A 207 -1.42 30.97 6.25
N LEU A 208 -0.66 30.11 5.57
CA LEU A 208 0.32 30.57 4.58
C LEU A 208 -0.41 31.05 3.32
N PRO A 209 0.03 32.17 2.70
CA PRO A 209 -0.57 32.69 1.48
C PRO A 209 -0.11 31.86 0.27
N ILE A 210 -0.47 30.58 0.22
CA ILE A 210 -0.07 29.65 -0.84
C ILE A 210 -1.32 29.10 -1.51
N LEU A 211 -1.44 29.33 -2.82
CA LEU A 211 -2.51 28.77 -3.64
C LEU A 211 -2.08 27.41 -4.18
N ILE A 212 -2.86 26.39 -3.84
CA ILE A 212 -2.64 25.01 -4.28
C ILE A 212 -3.41 24.77 -5.58
N ILE A 213 -2.68 24.36 -6.61
CA ILE A 213 -3.21 24.09 -7.94
C ILE A 213 -3.12 22.58 -8.18
N GLU A 214 -4.28 21.92 -8.23
CA GLU A 214 -4.41 20.48 -8.50
C GLU A 214 -5.22 20.28 -9.79
N PRO A 215 -4.59 19.92 -10.91
CA PRO A 215 -5.30 19.67 -12.16
C PRO A 215 -6.19 18.43 -12.07
N TYR A 216 -7.49 18.58 -12.32
CA TYR A 216 -8.40 17.44 -12.41
C TYR A 216 -8.32 16.78 -13.79
N VAL A 217 -8.27 15.45 -13.81
CA VAL A 217 -8.56 14.67 -15.01
C VAL A 217 -10.08 14.49 -15.05
N ILE A 218 -10.79 15.35 -15.77
CA ILE A 218 -12.21 15.12 -16.03
C ILE A 218 -12.29 13.97 -17.04
N ALA A 219 -12.49 12.75 -16.55
CA ALA A 219 -13.09 11.69 -17.32
C ALA A 219 -14.58 12.05 -17.48
N THR A 220 -14.91 12.82 -18.51
CA THR A 220 -16.28 12.83 -19.02
C THR A 220 -16.59 11.41 -19.44
N GLU A 221 -17.55 10.80 -18.76
CA GLU A 221 -18.13 9.50 -19.08
C GLU A 221 -18.56 9.42 -20.55
N ASP A 222 -18.56 8.17 -21.03
CA ASP A 222 -19.07 7.68 -22.29
C ASP A 222 -18.19 7.87 -23.55
N ASN A 223 -17.59 6.73 -23.94
CA ASN A 223 -17.08 6.38 -25.27
C ASN A 223 -15.74 6.98 -25.72
N ASP A 224 -14.65 6.66 -25.03
CA ASP A 224 -13.36 6.46 -25.70
C ASP A 224 -12.37 5.68 -24.83
N ILE A 225 -12.00 4.48 -25.28
CA ILE A 225 -10.99 3.58 -24.68
C ILE A 225 -9.54 4.11 -24.91
N GLN A 226 -9.37 5.44 -24.99
CA GLN A 226 -8.07 6.10 -24.90
C GLN A 226 -8.15 7.19 -23.84
N GLY A 227 -7.80 6.80 -22.60
CA GLY A 227 -7.77 7.68 -21.44
C GLY A 227 -7.12 9.02 -21.77
N LYS A 228 -7.89 10.11 -21.63
CA LYS A 228 -7.43 11.47 -21.89
C LYS A 228 -6.35 11.81 -20.86
N THR A 229 -5.10 11.60 -21.24
CA THR A 229 -3.95 11.90 -20.37
C THR A 229 -3.87 13.39 -20.09
N LEU A 230 -3.43 13.79 -18.89
CA LEU A 230 -3.30 15.19 -18.51
C LEU A 230 -2.35 15.92 -19.47
N LYS A 231 -2.90 16.81 -20.30
CA LYS A 231 -2.18 17.71 -21.20
C LYS A 231 -1.81 19.01 -20.49
N SER A 232 -0.82 19.72 -21.03
CA SER A 232 -0.42 21.04 -20.55
C SER A 232 -1.51 22.11 -20.61
N SER A 233 -2.48 21.97 -21.52
CA SER A 233 -3.66 22.85 -21.59
C SER A 233 -4.48 22.76 -20.31
N HIS A 234 -4.71 21.55 -19.79
CA HIS A 234 -5.46 21.33 -18.54
C HIS A 234 -4.71 21.92 -17.34
N ILE A 235 -3.37 21.85 -17.34
CA ILE A 235 -2.55 22.50 -16.31
C ILE A 235 -2.73 24.02 -16.36
N ALA A 236 -2.65 24.62 -17.55
CA ALA A 236 -2.88 26.06 -17.70
C ALA A 236 -4.29 26.47 -17.26
N GLU A 237 -5.31 25.69 -17.60
CA GLU A 237 -6.70 25.92 -17.18
C GLU A 237 -6.86 25.79 -15.65
N ALA A 238 -6.24 24.80 -15.02
CA ALA A 238 -6.24 24.64 -13.57
C ALA A 238 -5.58 25.82 -12.85
N ILE A 239 -4.47 26.33 -13.38
CA ILE A 239 -3.81 27.54 -12.86
C ILE A 239 -4.76 28.73 -12.95
N ILE A 240 -5.37 28.97 -14.12
CA ILE A 240 -6.29 30.10 -14.34
C ILE A 240 -7.49 30.03 -13.39
N ASN A 241 -8.13 28.87 -13.30
CA ASN A 241 -9.30 28.67 -12.46
C ASN A 241 -8.98 28.89 -10.97
N THR A 242 -7.83 28.39 -10.51
CA THR A 242 -7.42 28.51 -9.10
C THR A 242 -7.03 29.94 -8.74
N VAL A 243 -6.14 30.55 -9.53
CA VAL A 243 -5.55 31.86 -9.22
C VAL A 243 -6.56 32.99 -9.41
N SER A 244 -7.41 32.90 -10.44
CA SER A 244 -8.45 33.90 -10.70
C SER A 244 -9.77 33.57 -9.98
N ALA A 245 -9.80 32.60 -9.07
CA ALA A 245 -11.01 32.16 -8.34
C ALA A 245 -12.24 31.93 -9.26
N GLY A 246 -12.00 31.31 -10.41
CA GLY A 246 -13.01 31.01 -11.43
C GLY A 246 -13.58 32.22 -12.19
N GLN A 247 -13.09 33.44 -11.96
CA GLN A 247 -13.61 34.66 -12.58
C GLN A 247 -13.17 34.82 -14.04
N GLU A 248 -11.99 34.29 -14.39
CA GLU A 248 -11.44 34.38 -15.73
C GLU A 248 -11.66 33.12 -16.54
N LYS A 249 -12.06 33.28 -17.80
CA LYS A 249 -12.13 32.19 -18.75
C LYS A 249 -10.77 31.99 -19.43
N PRO A 250 -10.29 30.73 -19.59
CA PRO A 250 -9.08 30.45 -20.34
C PRO A 250 -9.16 30.94 -21.78
N ARG A 251 -8.10 31.60 -22.26
CA ARG A 251 -8.01 32.01 -23.68
C ARG A 251 -7.99 30.79 -24.62
N MET A 252 -8.50 30.97 -25.84
CA MET A 252 -8.62 29.89 -26.83
C MET A 252 -7.28 29.46 -27.43
N SER A 253 -6.42 30.41 -27.83
CA SER A 253 -5.12 30.08 -28.39
C SER A 253 -4.13 29.69 -27.28
N ALA A 254 -3.26 28.71 -27.58
CA ALA A 254 -2.27 28.21 -26.62
C ALA A 254 -1.31 29.31 -26.14
N GLU A 255 -0.87 30.18 -27.05
CA GLU A 255 0.02 31.30 -26.72
C GLU A 255 -0.68 32.33 -25.82
N ALA A 256 -1.90 32.76 -26.17
CA ALA A 256 -2.63 33.72 -25.37
C ALA A 256 -2.97 33.18 -23.98
N ARG A 257 -3.25 31.87 -23.88
CA ARG A 257 -3.49 31.19 -22.60
C ARG A 257 -2.23 31.14 -21.75
N PHE A 258 -1.08 30.80 -22.34
CA PHE A 258 0.19 30.78 -21.60
C PHE A 258 0.57 32.20 -21.11
N ARG A 259 0.34 33.22 -21.94
CA ARG A 259 0.52 34.63 -21.54
C ARG A 259 -0.42 35.03 -20.41
N GLN A 260 -1.69 34.58 -20.46
CA GLN A 260 -2.66 34.80 -19.38
C GLN A 260 -2.16 34.17 -18.07
N VAL A 261 -1.70 32.91 -18.11
CA VAL A 261 -1.11 32.20 -16.95
C VAL A 261 0.03 33.00 -16.33
N HIS A 262 0.97 33.52 -17.15
CA HIS A 262 2.07 34.33 -16.64
C HIS A 262 1.56 35.60 -15.93
N MET A 263 0.64 36.32 -16.55
CA MET A 263 0.10 37.56 -15.99
C MET A 263 -0.63 37.36 -14.66
N ILE A 264 -1.51 36.37 -14.56
CA ILE A 264 -2.27 36.12 -13.32
C ILE A 264 -1.36 35.64 -12.18
N LEU A 265 -0.39 34.77 -12.48
CA LEU A 265 0.58 34.32 -11.48
C LEU A 265 1.46 35.48 -10.99
N LYS A 266 1.87 36.36 -11.89
CA LYS A 266 2.62 37.56 -11.55
C LYS A 266 1.81 38.49 -10.65
N ASN A 267 0.59 38.87 -11.04
CA ASN A 267 -0.28 39.75 -10.26
C ASN A 267 -0.58 39.16 -8.86
N SER A 268 -0.85 37.85 -8.79
CA SER A 268 -1.07 37.16 -7.52
C SER A 268 0.19 37.10 -6.64
N SER A 269 1.36 36.92 -7.26
CA SER A 269 2.67 36.97 -6.57
C SER A 269 2.97 38.36 -6.02
N GLU A 270 2.66 39.43 -6.75
CA GLU A 270 2.76 40.83 -6.30
C GLU A 270 1.81 41.11 -5.13
N ALA A 271 0.65 40.45 -5.08
CA ALA A 271 -0.29 40.48 -3.95
C ALA A 271 0.16 39.64 -2.75
N GLY A 272 1.34 39.02 -2.81
CA GLY A 272 1.95 38.29 -1.69
C GLY A 272 1.69 36.78 -1.66
N TYR A 273 1.05 36.22 -2.69
CA TYR A 273 0.80 34.77 -2.76
C TYR A 273 1.97 34.01 -3.41
N SER A 274 2.19 32.78 -2.94
CA SER A 274 2.96 31.76 -3.66
C SER A 274 2.00 30.74 -4.30
N HIS A 275 2.48 30.01 -5.30
CA HIS A 275 1.66 29.06 -6.05
C HIS A 275 2.35 27.71 -6.11
N LEU A 276 1.61 26.64 -5.86
CA LEU A 276 2.14 25.28 -5.91
C LEU A 276 1.27 24.41 -6.82
N LEU A 277 1.85 23.92 -7.90
CA LEU A 277 1.26 22.91 -8.75
C LEU A 277 1.56 21.52 -8.17
N VAL A 278 0.54 20.78 -7.78
CA VAL A 278 0.67 19.40 -7.30
C VAL A 278 0.03 18.45 -8.31
N ILE A 279 0.80 17.47 -8.78
CA ILE A 279 0.31 16.43 -9.69
C ILE A 279 0.57 15.05 -9.09
N GLU A 280 -0.49 14.38 -8.65
CA GLU A 280 -0.45 12.95 -8.30
C GLU A 280 -0.50 12.06 -9.55
N GLU A 281 -0.13 10.80 -9.39
CA GLU A 281 -0.01 9.82 -10.48
C GLU A 281 0.86 10.33 -11.65
N ALA A 282 1.91 11.12 -11.35
CA ALA A 282 2.74 11.77 -12.36
C ALA A 282 3.49 10.79 -13.28
N HIS A 283 3.66 9.53 -12.85
CA HIS A 283 4.16 8.44 -13.68
C HIS A 283 3.23 8.14 -14.87
N SER A 284 1.96 8.54 -14.83
CA SER A 284 1.01 8.42 -15.94
C SER A 284 1.09 9.60 -16.92
N LEU A 285 1.86 10.66 -16.62
CA LEU A 285 1.97 11.80 -17.51
C LEU A 285 2.68 11.44 -18.83
N PRO A 286 2.21 11.99 -19.98
CA PRO A 286 2.92 11.89 -21.24
C PRO A 286 4.25 12.65 -21.13
N ILE A 287 5.29 12.14 -21.80
CA ILE A 287 6.60 12.82 -21.89
C ILE A 287 6.45 14.25 -22.43
N ALA A 288 5.52 14.47 -23.38
CA ALA A 288 5.23 15.79 -23.91
C ALA A 288 4.73 16.78 -22.84
N THR A 289 3.90 16.33 -21.89
CA THR A 289 3.43 17.17 -20.78
C THR A 289 4.57 17.44 -19.80
N LEU A 290 5.36 16.41 -19.44
CA LEU A 290 6.53 16.58 -18.56
C LEU A 290 7.50 17.62 -19.09
N LYS A 291 7.83 17.58 -20.40
CA LYS A 291 8.66 18.59 -21.08
C LYS A 291 8.13 20.01 -20.89
N GLN A 292 6.81 20.18 -20.93
CA GLN A 292 6.19 21.49 -20.83
C GLN A 292 6.18 22.04 -19.40
N LEU A 293 6.31 21.19 -18.36
CA LEU A 293 6.44 21.64 -16.97
C LEU A 293 7.63 22.58 -16.77
N LYS A 294 8.72 22.38 -17.50
CA LYS A 294 9.87 23.31 -17.52
C LYS A 294 9.42 24.74 -17.83
N ARG A 295 8.55 24.92 -18.84
CA ARG A 295 8.09 26.26 -19.25
C ARG A 295 7.28 26.94 -18.15
N PHE A 296 6.46 26.18 -17.42
CA PHE A 296 5.73 26.70 -16.27
C PHE A 296 6.67 27.06 -15.12
N PHE A 297 7.66 26.21 -14.83
CA PHE A 297 8.66 26.46 -13.79
C PHE A 297 9.61 27.63 -14.11
N GLU A 298 9.81 27.94 -15.39
CA GLU A 298 10.61 29.09 -15.86
C GLU A 298 9.82 30.42 -15.83
N LEU A 299 8.55 30.42 -15.41
CA LEU A 299 7.80 31.65 -15.18
C LEU A 299 8.34 32.37 -13.94
N GLU A 300 8.87 33.56 -14.17
CA GLU A 300 9.56 34.38 -13.17
C GLU A 300 9.06 35.82 -13.20
N ASP A 301 9.23 36.50 -12.07
CA ASP A 301 9.18 37.95 -11.94
C ASP A 301 10.46 38.44 -11.26
N GLY A 302 11.37 39.01 -12.06
CA GLY A 302 12.75 39.25 -11.64
C GLY A 302 13.45 37.94 -11.29
N TYR A 303 13.95 37.81 -10.06
CA TYR A 303 14.60 36.60 -9.55
C TYR A 303 13.64 35.66 -8.80
N LYS A 304 12.35 36.00 -8.70
CA LYS A 304 11.35 35.23 -7.96
C LYS A 304 10.63 34.26 -8.90
N LYS A 305 10.65 32.98 -8.56
CA LYS A 305 9.81 31.96 -9.21
C LYS A 305 8.33 32.23 -8.94
N LEU A 306 7.51 32.17 -9.98
CA LEU A 306 6.08 32.41 -9.85
C LEU A 306 5.29 31.15 -9.43
N ILE A 307 5.85 29.96 -9.62
CA ILE A 307 5.21 28.69 -9.31
C ILE A 307 6.22 27.63 -8.88
N GLY A 308 5.90 26.87 -7.84
CA GLY A 308 6.55 25.62 -7.47
C GLY A 308 5.82 24.42 -8.07
N ILE A 309 6.52 23.31 -8.31
CA ILE A 309 5.95 22.09 -8.89
C ILE A 309 6.33 20.89 -8.01
N VAL A 310 5.32 20.12 -7.62
CA VAL A 310 5.45 18.84 -6.91
C VAL A 310 4.83 17.75 -7.78
N LEU A 311 5.65 16.79 -8.21
CA LEU A 311 5.20 15.58 -8.89
C LEU A 311 5.22 14.43 -7.90
N ILE A 312 4.14 13.66 -7.85
CA ILE A 312 4.03 12.49 -6.98
C ILE A 312 3.67 11.29 -7.85
N GLY A 313 4.39 10.18 -7.72
CA GLY A 313 4.11 8.98 -8.50
C GLY A 313 4.73 7.71 -7.96
N GLN A 314 4.50 6.62 -8.68
CA GLN A 314 5.10 5.30 -8.43
C GLN A 314 6.56 5.29 -8.91
N PRO A 315 7.37 4.24 -8.64
CA PRO A 315 8.78 4.18 -9.01
C PRO A 315 9.07 4.43 -10.50
N GLU A 316 8.10 4.15 -11.38
CA GLU A 316 8.13 4.45 -12.81
C GLU A 316 8.34 5.93 -13.10
N LEU A 317 7.93 6.83 -12.18
CA LEU A 317 8.21 8.26 -12.29
C LEU A 317 9.72 8.55 -12.27
N ALA A 318 10.47 7.92 -11.36
CA ALA A 318 11.91 8.08 -11.26
C ALA A 318 12.61 7.56 -12.53
N ASN A 319 12.17 6.42 -13.04
CA ASN A 319 12.66 5.88 -14.32
C ASN A 319 12.36 6.83 -15.48
N LYS A 320 11.15 7.39 -15.51
CA LYS A 320 10.72 8.35 -16.53
C LYS A 320 11.51 9.65 -16.47
N LEU A 321 11.87 10.12 -15.27
CA LEU A 321 12.70 11.29 -14.99
C LEU A 321 14.21 10.98 -14.89
N SER A 322 14.68 9.89 -15.51
CA SER A 322 16.11 9.59 -15.55
C SER A 322 16.86 10.55 -16.47
N GLU A 323 18.04 11.03 -16.05
CA GLU A 323 18.96 11.83 -16.87
C GLU A 323 19.40 11.12 -18.17
N ARG A 324 19.33 9.78 -18.15
CA ARG A 324 19.63 8.92 -19.30
C ARG A 324 18.60 9.07 -20.41
N ASN A 325 17.40 9.57 -20.12
CA ASN A 325 16.36 9.82 -21.11
C ASN A 325 16.54 11.23 -21.72
N PRO A 326 17.06 11.36 -22.95
CA PRO A 326 17.34 12.67 -23.55
C PRO A 326 16.08 13.53 -23.72
N ALA A 327 14.90 12.89 -23.81
CA ALA A 327 13.65 13.60 -23.97
C ALA A 327 13.26 14.42 -22.74
N VAL A 328 13.61 14.01 -21.52
CA VAL A 328 13.21 14.73 -20.29
C VAL A 328 14.37 15.42 -19.58
N ARG A 329 15.61 15.25 -20.06
CA ARG A 329 16.83 15.74 -19.41
C ARG A 329 16.74 17.19 -18.93
N GLU A 330 16.18 18.09 -19.73
CA GLU A 330 16.07 19.51 -19.36
C GLU A 330 15.15 19.77 -18.15
N VAL A 331 14.14 18.92 -17.96
CA VAL A 331 13.21 18.96 -16.83
C VAL A 331 13.90 18.36 -15.61
N VAL A 332 14.55 17.22 -15.79
CA VAL A 332 15.28 16.49 -14.72
C VAL A 332 16.35 17.38 -14.08
N GLN A 333 17.11 18.14 -14.88
CA GLN A 333 18.13 19.06 -14.37
C GLN A 333 17.58 20.20 -13.50
N ARG A 334 16.27 20.47 -13.56
CA ARG A 334 15.60 21.48 -12.74
C ARG A 334 14.81 20.86 -11.59
N CYS A 335 14.64 19.54 -11.60
CA CYS A 335 13.76 18.79 -10.72
C CYS A 335 14.57 17.95 -9.74
N GLU A 336 14.42 18.22 -8.45
CA GLU A 336 14.95 17.36 -7.40
C GLU A 336 14.13 16.07 -7.36
N SER A 337 14.76 14.91 -7.61
CA SER A 337 14.08 13.62 -7.54
C SER A 337 14.38 12.95 -6.21
N VAL A 338 13.34 12.61 -5.45
CA VAL A 338 13.44 11.96 -4.15
C VAL A 338 12.59 10.69 -4.14
N THR A 339 13.16 9.59 -3.68
CA THR A 339 12.42 8.33 -3.50
C THR A 339 12.10 8.13 -2.02
N LEU A 340 10.83 7.86 -1.73
CA LEU A 340 10.41 7.33 -0.44
C LEU A 340 10.75 5.86 -0.39
N GLU A 341 11.88 5.56 0.25
CA GLU A 341 12.40 4.23 0.47
C GLU A 341 11.56 3.46 1.51
N PRO A 342 11.59 2.11 1.48
CA PRO A 342 10.96 1.29 2.50
C PRO A 342 11.63 1.52 3.86
N LEU A 343 10.89 1.26 4.94
CA LEU A 343 11.43 1.37 6.30
C LEU A 343 12.58 0.37 6.50
N THR A 344 13.61 0.80 7.22
CA THR A 344 14.65 -0.10 7.72
C THR A 344 14.11 -0.97 8.84
N ASN A 345 14.82 -2.04 9.20
CA ASN A 345 14.42 -2.90 10.32
C ASN A 345 14.30 -2.12 11.64
N THR A 346 15.19 -1.15 11.88
CA THR A 346 15.13 -0.28 13.06
C THR A 346 13.92 0.66 12.98
N SER A 347 13.72 1.33 11.85
CA SER A 347 12.59 2.25 11.66
C SER A 347 11.23 1.52 11.64
N LEU A 348 11.20 0.23 11.29
CA LEU A 348 10.00 -0.59 11.40
C LEU A 348 9.52 -0.69 12.84
N VAL A 349 10.42 -1.00 13.79
CA VAL A 349 10.07 -1.09 15.22
C VAL A 349 9.52 0.24 15.71
N GLU A 350 10.21 1.35 15.41
CA GLU A 350 9.78 2.70 15.76
C GLU A 350 8.41 3.04 15.15
N TYR A 351 8.18 2.67 13.88
CA TYR A 351 6.90 2.85 13.21
C TYR A 351 5.79 2.08 13.91
N LEU A 352 6.01 0.81 14.23
CA LEU A 352 5.00 -0.01 14.91
C LEU A 352 4.68 0.54 16.30
N GLN A 353 5.70 0.93 17.07
CA GLN A 353 5.54 1.59 18.37
C GLN A 353 4.71 2.87 18.26
N HIS A 354 5.01 3.70 17.25
CA HIS A 354 4.26 4.93 16.98
C HIS A 354 2.78 4.64 16.67
N ARG A 355 2.51 3.62 15.86
CA ARG A 355 1.13 3.24 15.49
C ARG A 355 0.34 2.65 16.66
N VAL A 356 0.92 1.83 17.53
CA VAL A 356 0.19 1.29 18.70
C VAL A 356 -0.01 2.33 19.80
N LYS A 357 0.88 3.34 19.89
CA LYS A 357 0.74 4.43 20.86
C LYS A 357 -0.52 5.27 20.62
N SER A 358 -0.98 5.41 19.37
CA SER A 358 -2.21 6.15 19.06
C SER A 358 -3.48 5.48 19.61
N VAL A 359 -3.40 4.20 19.99
CA VAL A 359 -4.48 3.43 20.61
C VAL A 359 -4.17 3.02 22.06
N ASP A 360 -3.20 3.69 22.69
CA ASP A 360 -2.78 3.48 24.09
C ASP A 360 -2.39 2.02 24.41
N LYS A 361 -1.72 1.36 23.45
CA LYS A 361 -1.17 0.00 23.61
C LYS A 361 0.35 0.00 23.57
N LYS A 362 0.92 -1.01 24.20
CA LYS A 362 2.34 -1.34 24.13
C LYS A 362 2.60 -2.30 22.97
N LEU A 363 3.71 -2.17 22.27
CA LEU A 363 3.98 -3.00 21.08
C LEU A 363 4.07 -4.48 21.46
N GLU A 364 4.65 -4.77 22.63
CA GLU A 364 4.85 -6.12 23.16
C GLU A 364 3.51 -6.81 23.50
N SER A 365 2.42 -6.04 23.66
CA SER A 365 1.06 -6.59 23.84
C SER A 365 0.38 -6.96 22.52
N ILE A 366 1.00 -6.66 21.38
CA ILE A 366 0.46 -6.93 20.05
C ILE A 366 1.34 -7.94 19.30
N ILE A 367 2.66 -7.77 19.33
CA ILE A 367 3.60 -8.58 18.54
C ILE A 367 4.91 -8.81 19.31
N THR A 368 5.43 -10.02 19.20
CA THR A 368 6.73 -10.42 19.77
C THR A 368 7.90 -9.94 18.91
N GLU A 369 9.11 -9.86 19.47
CA GLU A 369 10.32 -9.55 18.70
C GLU A 369 10.54 -10.52 17.53
N GLU A 370 10.32 -11.82 17.74
CA GLU A 370 10.40 -12.83 16.69
C GLU A 370 9.32 -12.64 15.61
N GLY A 371 8.13 -12.17 15.99
CA GLY A 371 7.07 -11.77 15.07
C GLY A 371 7.46 -10.57 14.21
N ILE A 372 8.10 -9.56 14.79
CA ILE A 372 8.62 -8.40 14.03
C ILE A 372 9.69 -8.86 13.04
N GLN A 373 10.61 -9.74 13.46
CA GLN A 373 11.60 -10.31 12.55
C GLN A 373 10.94 -11.12 11.42
N ALA A 374 9.87 -11.86 11.71
CA ALA A 374 9.10 -12.56 10.69
C ALA A 374 8.43 -11.62 9.68
N VAL A 375 7.99 -10.43 10.11
CA VAL A 375 7.48 -9.37 9.20
C VAL A 375 8.58 -8.91 8.24
N VAL A 376 9.80 -8.68 8.76
CA VAL A 376 10.97 -8.34 7.94
C VAL A 376 11.26 -9.45 6.93
N ASP A 377 11.35 -10.70 7.39
CA ASP A 377 11.65 -11.86 6.55
C ASP A 377 10.62 -12.05 5.43
N ARG A 378 9.34 -11.75 5.71
CA ARG A 378 8.24 -11.94 4.77
C ARG A 378 8.10 -10.81 3.77
N LEU A 379 8.41 -9.57 4.19
CA LEU A 379 8.34 -8.39 3.33
C LEU A 379 9.68 -8.05 2.67
N THR A 380 10.72 -8.85 2.87
CA THR A 380 12.02 -8.66 2.25
C THR A 380 12.35 -9.85 1.38
N GLN A 381 12.28 -9.68 0.05
CA GLN A 381 12.65 -10.74 -0.88
C GLN A 381 14.15 -10.70 -1.15
N ILE A 382 14.79 -11.86 -1.08
CA ILE A 382 16.18 -12.06 -1.50
C ILE A 382 16.12 -12.82 -2.84
N ASN A 383 16.58 -12.19 -3.92
CA ASN A 383 16.61 -12.86 -5.22
C ASN A 383 17.54 -14.10 -5.20
N SER A 384 17.24 -15.10 -6.02
CA SER A 384 17.91 -16.42 -6.10
C SER A 384 19.44 -16.39 -6.30
N ALA A 385 20.01 -15.23 -6.61
CA ALA A 385 21.46 -15.01 -6.70
C ALA A 385 22.10 -14.46 -5.40
N GLY A 386 21.33 -14.29 -4.32
CA GLY A 386 21.78 -13.75 -3.03
C GLY A 386 22.26 -12.29 -3.07
N LYS A 387 22.07 -11.60 -4.20
CA LYS A 387 22.77 -10.34 -4.52
C LYS A 387 21.90 -9.10 -4.46
N THR A 388 20.58 -9.23 -4.64
CA THR A 388 19.64 -8.10 -4.58
C THR A 388 18.52 -8.43 -3.60
N THR A 389 18.40 -7.57 -2.60
CA THR A 389 17.39 -7.63 -1.55
C THR A 389 16.38 -6.53 -1.85
N ARG A 390 15.14 -6.86 -2.19
CA ARG A 390 14.06 -5.87 -2.38
C ARG A 390 13.18 -5.88 -1.14
N SER A 391 13.16 -4.76 -0.43
CA SER A 391 12.31 -4.59 0.75
C SER A 391 10.97 -3.97 0.36
N LEU A 392 9.90 -4.55 0.86
CA LEU A 392 8.52 -4.09 0.79
C LEU A 392 8.03 -3.60 2.15
N LEU A 393 8.93 -3.15 3.03
CA LEU A 393 8.63 -2.59 4.35
C LEU A 393 7.99 -1.18 4.25
N TYR A 394 6.92 -1.08 3.46
CA TYR A 394 6.11 0.11 3.31
C TYR A 394 4.93 0.07 4.28
N PRO A 395 4.48 1.24 4.80
CA PRO A 395 3.38 1.33 5.76
C PRO A 395 2.15 0.49 5.43
N LEU A 396 1.70 0.50 4.17
CA LEU A 396 0.53 -0.28 3.74
C LEU A 396 0.77 -1.80 3.79
N ALA A 397 1.91 -2.27 3.27
CA ALA A 397 2.24 -3.70 3.25
C ALA A 397 2.41 -4.25 4.68
N ILE A 398 3.12 -3.48 5.53
CA ILE A 398 3.26 -3.77 6.96
C ILE A 398 1.88 -3.83 7.61
N GLY A 399 1.03 -2.84 7.37
CA GLY A 399 -0.30 -2.77 7.97
C GLY A 399 -1.20 -3.92 7.56
N ASN A 400 -1.20 -4.30 6.29
CA ASN A 400 -1.97 -5.44 5.78
C ASN A 400 -1.49 -6.77 6.39
N LEU A 401 -0.18 -6.98 6.49
CA LEU A 401 0.39 -8.21 7.07
C LEU A 401 0.09 -8.31 8.56
N ILE A 402 0.27 -7.23 9.32
CA ILE A 402 -0.02 -7.23 10.76
C ILE A 402 -1.51 -7.43 11.00
N THR A 403 -2.38 -6.77 10.24
CA THR A 403 -3.83 -6.93 10.39
C THR A 403 -4.28 -8.36 10.15
N SER A 404 -3.75 -8.99 9.11
CA SER A 404 -4.03 -10.39 8.81
C SER A 404 -3.50 -11.32 9.90
N SER A 405 -2.33 -10.99 10.47
CA SER A 405 -1.73 -11.73 11.60
C SER A 405 -2.53 -11.57 12.89
N MET A 406 -3.10 -10.39 13.17
CA MET A 406 -4.00 -10.16 14.29
C MET A 406 -5.30 -10.96 14.15
N ASN A 407 -5.85 -11.00 12.93
CA ASN A 407 -7.04 -11.81 12.64
C ASN A 407 -6.76 -13.29 12.92
N LEU A 408 -5.64 -13.82 12.44
CA LEU A 408 -5.24 -15.21 12.67
C LEU A 408 -4.98 -15.50 14.16
N ALA A 409 -4.26 -14.62 14.87
CA ALA A 409 -3.99 -14.75 16.30
C ALA A 409 -5.29 -14.86 17.10
N ALA A 410 -6.27 -13.99 16.82
CA ALA A 410 -7.56 -14.02 17.49
C ALA A 410 -8.41 -15.25 17.15
N GLU A 411 -8.27 -15.79 15.93
CA GLU A 411 -8.94 -17.02 15.49
C GLU A 411 -8.44 -18.25 16.27
N ILE A 412 -7.11 -18.35 16.47
CA ILE A 412 -6.48 -19.48 17.18
C ILE A 412 -6.34 -19.27 18.69
N GLY A 413 -6.76 -18.11 19.21
CA GLY A 413 -6.76 -17.77 20.63
C GLY A 413 -5.38 -17.40 21.21
N GLU A 414 -4.44 -16.96 20.38
CA GLU A 414 -3.11 -16.50 20.81
C GLU A 414 -3.16 -15.02 21.20
N ASP A 415 -2.61 -14.66 22.36
CA ASP A 415 -2.67 -13.29 22.91
C ASP A 415 -1.81 -12.28 22.14
N VAL A 416 -0.75 -12.75 21.46
CA VAL A 416 0.23 -11.93 20.75
C VAL A 416 0.60 -12.54 19.40
N ILE A 417 0.99 -11.68 18.45
CA ILE A 417 1.49 -12.11 17.15
C ILE A 417 2.91 -12.68 17.31
N THR A 418 3.07 -13.96 17.01
CA THR A 418 4.35 -14.70 17.01
C THR A 418 4.89 -14.87 15.59
N ARG A 419 6.13 -15.36 15.47
CA ARG A 419 6.74 -15.70 14.18
C ARG A 419 5.85 -16.65 13.37
N ASP A 420 5.32 -17.70 14.00
CA ASP A 420 4.52 -18.71 13.30
C ASP A 420 3.20 -18.15 12.78
N ILE A 421 2.59 -17.23 13.53
CA ILE A 421 1.39 -16.52 13.08
C ILE A 421 1.71 -15.71 11.84
N VAL A 422 2.77 -14.89 11.86
CA VAL A 422 3.17 -14.08 10.69
C VAL A 422 3.51 -14.96 9.49
N MET A 423 4.11 -16.13 9.68
CA MET A 423 4.44 -17.07 8.60
C MET A 423 3.22 -17.85 8.09
N GLY A 424 2.20 -18.03 8.93
CA GLY A 424 0.98 -18.79 8.63
C GLY A 424 -0.09 -18.02 7.85
N VAL A 425 0.01 -16.68 7.79
CA VAL A 425 -0.94 -15.83 7.04
C VAL A 425 -0.87 -16.06 5.54
#